data_AF-A0A4Q2Z2I7-F1
#
_entry.id   AF-A0A4Q2Z2I7-F1
#
_cell.length_a   1.000
_cell.length_b   1.000
_cell.length_c   1.000
_cell.angle_alpha   90.00
_cell.angle_beta   90.00
_cell.angle_gamma   90.00
#
_symmetry.space_group_name_H-M   'P 1'
#
loop_
_entity.id
_entity.type
_entity.pdbx_description
1 polymer ?
#
loop_
_entity_poly.entity_id
_entity_poly.type
_entity_poly.pdbx_seq_one_letter_code
_entity_poly.pdbx_strand_id
1 'polypeptide(L)'
;MLSRLLKQHTGPLTRDLVQEPGHFGLGKVPARLMPASTVTSICGYCATGCQLKLHLDEDGSAINLSPQAGYPVNLGMACPKGWQALDPLDSPDRATVPLIRDASGDLVETDWPTALDTFTTRFREIRKRHGHESVAFLSTGQIPFEEMAFLGCLFKFGMGFLHCDANTRQCMATAVTAYKQSFGFDAPPATYQDFEESDVIVLIGANLCIAHPILWQRVMRNPRKPEIIVIDPRATETAQAANRHVVLKPKGDLALLYALAHCIARDGRLDHESIARSEGFEEFAEFLKDYSPEDMADRTGQTVEEIESLARAVSRPGKRVSWWWTMGVNQSYEGVRVAQAMINLCLMTGNIGKPGTGPNSITGQCNAMGSRLFSNTTSLVGGHDFADATHREKVSAGLGIPVENIPSESSLAYDQILSAAEEGKIKGLWIIATNPFHSWIGSGRLEALREKLDFLVVQDMYR
;
A
#
# COMPACT_ATOMS: atom_id res chain seq x y z
N MET A 1 47.83 -1.05 36.32
CA MET A 1 47.43 -2.42 36.68
C MET A 1 45.90 -2.61 36.67
N LEU A 2 45.09 -1.66 37.17
CA LEU A 2 43.61 -1.75 37.12
C LEU A 2 43.00 -1.79 35.69
N SER A 3 43.62 -1.16 34.68
CA SER A 3 43.08 -1.13 33.30
C SER A 3 43.06 -2.49 32.60
N ARG A 4 43.89 -3.46 33.03
CA ARG A 4 43.88 -4.85 32.53
C ARG A 4 42.90 -5.76 33.28
N LEU A 5 42.44 -5.35 34.47
CA LEU A 5 41.45 -6.10 35.27
C LEU A 5 40.00 -5.82 34.86
N LEU A 6 39.74 -4.68 34.21
CA LEU A 6 38.40 -4.26 33.76
C LEU A 6 38.12 -4.52 32.27
N LYS A 7 39.12 -5.01 31.51
CA LYS A 7 39.00 -5.27 30.06
C LYS A 7 39.41 -6.70 29.74
N GLN A 8 38.43 -7.53 29.43
CA GLN A 8 38.63 -8.89 28.94
C GLN A 8 38.93 -8.84 27.43
N HIS A 9 40.17 -9.12 27.06
CA HIS A 9 40.65 -9.11 25.66
C HIS A 9 40.48 -10.46 24.94
N THR A 10 40.01 -11.49 25.64
CA THR A 10 39.78 -12.83 25.13
C THR A 10 38.53 -13.43 25.79
N GLY A 11 37.65 -14.03 25.02
CA GLY A 11 36.38 -14.59 25.53
C GLY A 11 35.35 -14.71 24.41
N PRO A 12 34.18 -15.34 24.66
CA PRO A 12 33.11 -15.48 23.67
C PRO A 12 32.69 -14.13 23.07
N LEU A 13 32.34 -13.17 23.93
CA LEU A 13 31.93 -11.82 23.51
C LEU A 13 33.04 -11.06 22.76
N THR A 14 34.31 -11.21 23.17
CA THR A 14 35.43 -10.56 22.46
C THR A 14 35.67 -11.19 21.10
N ARG A 15 35.53 -12.51 20.96
CA ARG A 15 35.63 -13.22 19.68
C ARG A 15 34.49 -12.84 18.73
N ASP A 16 33.29 -12.62 19.26
CA ASP A 16 32.14 -12.16 18.48
C ASP A 16 32.30 -10.73 17.95
N LEU A 17 33.21 -9.96 18.54
CA LEU A 17 33.58 -8.61 18.09
C LEU A 17 34.79 -8.59 17.14
N VAL A 18 35.54 -9.69 17.00
CA VAL A 18 36.63 -9.77 16.02
C VAL A 18 36.03 -9.82 14.63
N GLN A 19 36.39 -8.83 13.81
CA GLN A 19 35.88 -8.72 12.45
C GLN A 19 36.96 -9.07 11.44
N GLU A 20 36.60 -9.91 10.47
CA GLU A 20 37.43 -10.28 9.33
C GLU A 20 36.94 -9.57 8.07
N PRO A 21 37.81 -9.33 7.06
CA PRO A 21 37.36 -8.83 5.77
C PRO A 21 36.26 -9.72 5.20
N GLY A 22 35.07 -9.16 5.02
CA GLY A 22 33.90 -9.87 4.53
C GLY A 22 33.98 -10.15 3.03
N HIS A 23 33.21 -11.13 2.59
CA HIS A 23 33.05 -11.46 1.18
C HIS A 23 31.89 -10.67 0.53
N PHE A 24 31.70 -10.83 -0.79
CA PHE A 24 30.55 -10.28 -1.54
C PHE A 24 30.32 -8.76 -1.44
N GLY A 25 31.40 -8.00 -1.26
CA GLY A 25 31.38 -6.54 -1.16
C GLY A 25 31.04 -6.01 0.23
N LEU A 26 31.08 -6.86 1.27
CA LEU A 26 30.96 -6.44 2.66
C LEU A 26 32.27 -5.83 3.16
N GLY A 27 32.14 -4.96 4.17
CA GLY A 27 33.28 -4.45 4.95
C GLY A 27 33.86 -5.54 5.85
N LYS A 28 34.21 -5.20 7.09
CA LYS A 28 34.61 -6.22 8.06
C LYS A 28 33.39 -6.77 8.80
N VAL A 29 33.28 -8.08 8.93
CA VAL A 29 32.16 -8.75 9.62
C VAL A 29 32.67 -9.74 10.67
N PRO A 30 31.94 -9.97 11.77
CA PRO A 30 32.21 -11.08 12.67
C PRO A 30 32.25 -12.42 11.92
N ALA A 31 33.06 -13.37 12.36
CA ALA A 31 33.17 -14.69 11.72
C ALA A 31 31.81 -15.41 11.60
N ARG A 32 30.94 -15.31 12.61
CA ARG A 32 29.57 -15.86 12.58
C ARG A 32 28.64 -15.22 11.53
N LEU A 33 29.00 -14.06 11.02
CA LEU A 33 28.27 -13.32 9.99
C LEU A 33 28.99 -13.36 8.64
N MET A 34 30.00 -14.23 8.49
CA MET A 34 30.69 -14.43 7.23
C MET A 34 29.82 -15.25 6.28
N PRO A 35 29.33 -14.67 5.16
CA PRO A 35 28.55 -15.43 4.19
C PRO A 35 29.40 -16.45 3.42
N ALA A 36 28.80 -17.61 3.15
CA ALA A 36 29.25 -18.54 2.12
C ALA A 36 28.67 -18.19 0.74
N SER A 37 27.46 -17.62 0.70
CA SER A 37 26.82 -17.14 -0.53
C SER A 37 25.85 -15.99 -0.29
N THR A 38 25.26 -15.44 -1.37
CA THR A 38 24.27 -14.36 -1.26
C THR A 38 23.14 -14.53 -2.27
N VAL A 39 21.93 -14.14 -1.89
CA VAL A 39 20.75 -14.05 -2.77
C VAL A 39 20.07 -12.68 -2.61
N THR A 40 19.28 -12.25 -3.60
CA THR A 40 18.52 -11.00 -3.49
C THR A 40 17.06 -11.26 -3.16
N SER A 41 16.45 -10.35 -2.41
CA SER A 41 15.03 -10.38 -2.04
C SER A 41 14.47 -8.95 -2.02
N ILE A 42 13.16 -8.81 -2.13
CA ILE A 42 12.47 -7.52 -1.98
C ILE A 42 11.91 -7.42 -0.56
N CYS A 43 12.10 -6.25 0.06
CA CYS A 43 11.61 -5.94 1.38
C CYS A 43 10.08 -6.07 1.48
N GLY A 44 9.59 -6.92 2.39
CA GLY A 44 8.17 -7.23 2.57
C GLY A 44 7.35 -6.25 3.41
N TYR A 45 7.85 -5.05 3.69
CA TYR A 45 7.18 -4.08 4.57
C TYR A 45 6.29 -3.08 3.80
N CYS A 46 6.86 -1.92 3.41
CA CYS A 46 6.14 -0.89 2.67
C CYS A 46 6.21 -1.11 1.15
N ALA A 47 5.37 -0.40 0.39
CA ALA A 47 5.28 -0.50 -1.07
C ALA A 47 6.49 0.06 -1.83
N THR A 48 7.50 0.60 -1.14
CA THR A 48 8.66 1.17 -1.83
C THR A 48 9.39 0.11 -2.66
N GLY A 49 9.44 -1.14 -2.20
CA GLY A 49 10.05 -2.24 -2.95
C GLY A 49 11.58 -2.25 -2.91
N CYS A 50 12.18 -1.94 -1.76
CA CYS A 50 13.64 -1.94 -1.61
C CYS A 50 14.23 -3.35 -1.83
N GLN A 51 15.31 -3.48 -2.60
CA GLN A 51 16.01 -4.75 -2.75
C GLN A 51 17.08 -4.90 -1.66
N LEU A 52 17.06 -6.07 -1.02
CA LEU A 52 17.99 -6.52 -0.01
C LEU A 52 18.84 -7.65 -0.60
N LYS A 53 20.10 -7.73 -0.16
CA LYS A 53 21.00 -8.84 -0.39
C LYS A 53 21.09 -9.64 0.91
N LEU A 54 20.52 -10.83 0.90
CA LEU A 54 20.59 -11.77 2.01
C LEU A 54 21.93 -12.50 1.97
N HIS A 55 22.55 -12.64 3.12
CA HIS A 55 23.84 -13.31 3.33
C HIS A 55 23.53 -14.69 3.89
N LEU A 56 23.95 -15.73 3.17
CA LEU A 56 23.66 -17.11 3.52
C LEU A 56 24.91 -17.80 4.06
N ASP A 57 24.74 -18.64 5.07
CA ASP A 57 25.78 -19.57 5.51
C ASP A 57 25.93 -20.77 4.54
N GLU A 58 26.77 -21.75 4.91
CA GLU A 58 27.02 -22.95 4.12
C GLU A 58 25.78 -23.86 4.01
N ASP A 59 24.87 -23.80 4.98
CA ASP A 59 23.61 -24.56 5.01
C ASP A 59 22.48 -23.86 4.23
N GLY A 60 22.72 -22.63 3.75
CA GLY A 60 21.75 -21.81 3.02
C GLY A 60 20.82 -20.99 3.91
N SER A 61 21.07 -20.92 5.22
CA SER A 61 20.28 -20.12 6.15
C SER A 61 20.69 -18.65 6.09
N ALA A 62 19.72 -17.74 6.18
CA ALA A 62 19.98 -16.31 6.17
C ALA A 62 20.54 -15.84 7.52
N ILE A 63 21.83 -15.49 7.55
CA ILE A 63 22.55 -15.10 8.77
C ILE A 63 22.68 -13.58 8.94
N ASN A 64 22.54 -12.83 7.84
CA ASN A 64 22.62 -11.37 7.82
C ASN A 64 22.02 -10.82 6.52
N LEU A 65 21.92 -9.50 6.41
CA LEU A 65 21.54 -8.83 5.17
C LEU A 65 22.25 -7.50 4.99
N SER A 66 22.29 -7.02 3.75
CA SER A 66 22.69 -5.66 3.40
C SER A 66 21.77 -5.11 2.32
N PRO A 67 21.54 -3.79 2.22
CA PRO A 67 20.82 -3.22 1.09
C PRO A 67 21.61 -3.38 -0.22
N GLN A 68 20.91 -3.61 -1.33
CA GLN A 68 21.54 -3.81 -2.63
C GLN A 68 21.96 -2.47 -3.27
N ALA A 69 23.27 -2.25 -3.41
CA ALA A 69 23.86 -0.99 -3.90
C ALA A 69 23.41 -0.56 -5.30
N GLY A 70 23.23 -1.51 -6.22
CA GLY A 70 22.88 -1.24 -7.62
C GLY A 70 21.38 -1.21 -7.93
N TYR A 71 20.50 -1.36 -6.94
CA TYR A 71 19.06 -1.46 -7.21
C TYR A 71 18.40 -0.07 -7.35
N PRO A 72 17.64 0.19 -8.44
CA PRO A 72 17.15 1.52 -8.79
C PRO A 72 16.07 2.08 -7.86
N VAL A 73 15.66 1.39 -6.80
CA VAL A 73 14.69 1.90 -5.80
C VAL A 73 15.38 2.44 -4.56
N ASN A 74 16.26 1.67 -3.92
CA ASN A 74 16.87 2.04 -2.64
C ASN A 74 18.36 2.42 -2.74
N LEU A 75 19.00 2.25 -3.90
CA LEU A 75 20.37 2.73 -4.16
C LEU A 75 21.37 2.36 -3.06
N GLY A 76 21.29 1.13 -2.53
CA GLY A 76 22.16 0.69 -1.44
C GLY A 76 21.77 1.15 -0.04
N MET A 77 20.53 1.59 0.18
CA MET A 77 20.03 1.96 1.51
C MET A 77 18.90 1.05 1.99
N ALA A 78 18.73 0.96 3.30
CA ALA A 78 17.56 0.34 3.92
C ALA A 78 17.16 1.17 5.15
N CYS A 79 15.85 1.27 5.39
CA CYS A 79 15.35 1.79 6.65
C CYS A 79 15.48 0.74 7.77
N PRO A 80 15.25 1.08 9.05
CA PRO A 80 15.36 0.12 10.15
C PRO A 80 14.57 -1.18 9.92
N LYS A 81 13.36 -1.11 9.36
CA LYS A 81 12.54 -2.28 9.02
C LYS A 81 13.23 -3.19 7.99
N GLY A 82 13.87 -2.60 6.98
CA GLY A 82 14.60 -3.36 5.96
C GLY A 82 15.87 -4.01 6.51
N TRP A 83 16.55 -3.35 7.46
CA TRP A 83 17.70 -3.93 8.18
C TRP A 83 17.31 -5.10 9.08
N GLN A 84 16.11 -5.06 9.65
CA GLN A 84 15.54 -6.12 10.51
C GLN A 84 14.54 -7.00 9.75
N ALA A 85 14.77 -7.25 8.47
CA ALA A 85 13.87 -8.07 7.66
C ALA A 85 13.96 -9.57 7.99
N LEU A 86 15.02 -10.01 8.68
CA LEU A 86 15.21 -11.40 9.09
C LEU A 86 14.62 -11.68 10.49
N ASP A 87 14.62 -10.70 11.40
CA ASP A 87 14.14 -10.86 12.78
C ASP A 87 12.78 -11.57 12.92
N PRO A 88 11.76 -11.29 12.09
CA PRO A 88 10.47 -11.97 12.23
C PRO A 88 10.53 -13.49 11.98
N LEU A 89 11.54 -13.98 11.25
CA LEU A 89 11.71 -15.41 10.96
C LEU A 89 12.10 -16.22 12.21
N ASP A 90 12.72 -15.56 13.18
CA ASP A 90 13.17 -16.12 14.47
C ASP A 90 12.17 -15.88 15.61
N SER A 91 10.97 -15.37 15.30
CA SER A 91 9.94 -15.12 16.31
C SER A 91 9.54 -16.42 17.03
N PRO A 92 9.48 -16.43 18.38
CA PRO A 92 9.02 -17.60 19.14
C PRO A 92 7.53 -17.91 18.90
N ASP A 93 6.77 -16.95 18.38
CA ASP A 93 5.33 -17.07 18.09
C ASP A 93 5.05 -17.52 16.63
N ARG A 94 6.10 -17.92 15.90
CA ARG A 94 5.95 -18.35 14.51
C ARG A 94 5.13 -19.64 14.42
N ALA A 95 4.10 -19.62 13.61
CA ALA A 95 3.26 -20.79 13.32
C ALA A 95 3.99 -21.73 12.36
N THR A 96 4.40 -22.90 12.86
CA THR A 96 5.17 -23.91 12.08
C THR A 96 4.41 -25.22 11.85
N VAL A 97 3.27 -25.40 12.53
CA VAL A 97 2.40 -26.58 12.42
C VAL A 97 0.93 -26.14 12.33
N PRO A 98 0.07 -26.87 11.61
CA PRO A 98 -1.34 -26.54 11.55
C PRO A 98 -2.03 -26.85 12.88
N LEU A 99 -3.05 -26.05 13.20
CA LEU A 99 -3.86 -26.19 14.41
C LEU A 99 -5.32 -26.39 14.02
N ILE A 100 -6.04 -27.21 14.79
CA ILE A 100 -7.49 -27.40 14.69
C ILE A 100 -8.13 -27.17 16.05
N ARG A 101 -9.34 -26.60 16.06
CA ARG A 101 -10.11 -26.49 17.29
C ARG A 101 -10.78 -27.82 17.61
N ASP A 102 -10.50 -28.38 18.78
CA ASP A 102 -11.08 -29.66 19.22
C ASP A 102 -12.49 -29.48 19.85
N ALA A 103 -13.07 -30.57 20.36
CA ALA A 103 -14.40 -30.56 20.97
C ALA A 103 -14.48 -29.77 22.29
N SER A 104 -13.35 -29.51 22.95
CA SER A 104 -13.28 -28.66 24.15
C SER A 104 -13.26 -27.17 23.79
N GLY A 105 -12.97 -26.86 22.52
CA GLY A 105 -12.84 -25.51 22.03
C GLY A 105 -11.40 -25.01 22.00
N ASP A 106 -10.40 -25.83 22.30
CA ASP A 106 -8.98 -25.43 22.30
C ASP A 106 -8.31 -25.73 20.95
N LEU A 107 -7.35 -24.89 20.57
CA LEU A 107 -6.52 -25.14 19.38
C LEU A 107 -5.43 -26.17 19.72
N VAL A 108 -5.45 -27.30 19.02
CA VAL A 108 -4.49 -28.39 19.19
C VAL A 108 -3.72 -28.64 17.89
N GLU A 109 -2.46 -29.04 18.02
CA GLU A 109 -1.61 -29.38 16.88
C GLU A 109 -2.17 -30.58 16.10
N THR A 110 -2.07 -30.52 14.78
CA THR A 110 -2.51 -31.59 13.88
C THR A 110 -1.55 -31.73 12.69
N ASP A 111 -1.81 -32.69 11.81
CA ASP A 111 -1.05 -32.85 10.56
C ASP A 111 -1.73 -32.14 9.38
N TRP A 112 -0.94 -31.89 8.32
CA TRP A 112 -1.42 -31.21 7.11
C TRP A 112 -2.58 -31.93 6.42
N PRO A 113 -2.56 -33.28 6.22
CA PRO A 113 -3.70 -33.99 5.64
C PRO A 113 -5.00 -33.76 6.41
N THR A 114 -4.98 -33.84 7.74
CA THR A 114 -6.16 -33.64 8.59
C THR A 114 -6.66 -32.20 8.53
N ALA A 115 -5.76 -31.22 8.58
CA ALA A 115 -6.11 -29.81 8.46
C ALA A 115 -6.75 -29.47 7.11
N LEU A 116 -6.17 -29.98 6.00
CA LEU A 116 -6.68 -29.76 4.65
C LEU A 116 -8.01 -30.49 4.40
N ASP A 117 -8.17 -31.72 4.91
CA ASP A 117 -9.44 -32.43 4.80
C ASP A 117 -10.55 -31.70 5.56
N THR A 118 -10.26 -31.25 6.78
CA THR A 118 -11.19 -30.43 7.58
C THR A 118 -11.58 -29.16 6.82
N PHE A 119 -10.59 -28.40 6.32
CA PHE A 119 -10.80 -27.19 5.56
C PHE A 119 -11.73 -27.41 4.35
N THR A 120 -11.38 -28.38 3.50
CA THR A 120 -12.11 -28.62 2.26
C THR A 120 -13.49 -29.21 2.51
N THR A 121 -13.64 -30.11 3.49
CA THR A 121 -14.93 -30.69 3.87
C THR A 121 -15.89 -29.62 4.39
N ARG A 122 -15.45 -28.78 5.35
CA ARG A 122 -16.30 -27.72 5.93
C ARG A 122 -16.75 -26.69 4.90
N PHE A 123 -15.86 -26.22 4.04
CA PHE A 123 -16.25 -25.26 3.00
C PHE A 123 -17.19 -25.87 1.97
N ARG A 124 -17.01 -27.14 1.58
CA ARG A 124 -17.98 -27.85 0.70
C ARG A 124 -19.34 -28.01 1.37
N GLU A 125 -19.39 -28.36 2.66
CA GLU A 125 -20.63 -28.47 3.43
C GLU A 125 -21.39 -27.13 3.47
N ILE A 126 -20.69 -26.04 3.80
CA ILE A 126 -21.26 -24.69 3.84
C ILE A 126 -21.81 -24.32 2.46
N ARG A 127 -21.01 -24.48 1.40
CA ARG A 127 -21.44 -24.18 0.03
C ARG A 127 -22.68 -24.99 -0.37
N LYS A 128 -22.72 -26.27 -0.04
CA LYS A 128 -23.86 -27.15 -0.36
C LYS A 128 -25.14 -26.71 0.34
N ARG A 129 -25.06 -26.19 1.57
CA ARG A 129 -26.21 -25.76 2.36
C ARG A 129 -26.65 -24.32 2.07
N HIS A 130 -25.71 -23.43 1.78
CA HIS A 130 -25.93 -21.98 1.77
C HIS A 130 -25.58 -21.29 0.44
N GLY A 131 -25.06 -22.02 -0.55
CA GLY A 131 -24.75 -21.49 -1.89
C GLY A 131 -23.35 -20.91 -2.04
N HIS A 132 -23.03 -20.43 -3.24
CA HIS A 132 -21.69 -19.92 -3.60
C HIS A 132 -21.29 -18.58 -2.95
N GLU A 133 -22.24 -17.84 -2.38
CA GLU A 133 -21.99 -16.58 -1.67
C GLU A 133 -21.70 -16.76 -0.18
N SER A 134 -21.82 -18.00 0.32
CA SER A 134 -21.81 -18.30 1.75
C SER A 134 -20.43 -18.38 2.41
N VAL A 135 -19.36 -18.31 1.61
CA VAL A 135 -17.98 -18.26 2.12
C VAL A 135 -17.27 -17.10 1.45
N ALA A 136 -16.45 -16.40 2.23
CA ALA A 136 -15.54 -15.39 1.71
C ALA A 136 -14.11 -15.58 2.20
N PHE A 137 -13.15 -15.02 1.46
CA PHE A 137 -11.82 -14.77 2.01
C PHE A 137 -11.51 -13.28 2.16
N LEU A 138 -10.70 -12.96 3.16
CA LEU A 138 -10.10 -11.64 3.39
C LEU A 138 -8.58 -11.82 3.38
N SER A 139 -7.92 -11.22 2.39
CA SER A 139 -6.49 -11.36 2.15
C SER A 139 -5.74 -10.04 2.40
N THR A 140 -4.54 -9.96 1.83
CA THR A 140 -3.52 -8.98 2.16
C THR A 140 -2.88 -8.35 0.92
N GLY A 141 -2.07 -7.32 1.14
CA GLY A 141 -1.08 -6.81 0.20
C GLY A 141 0.35 -7.27 0.50
N GLN A 142 0.54 -8.32 1.32
CA GLN A 142 1.87 -8.72 1.83
C GLN A 142 2.45 -10.01 1.26
N ILE A 143 1.64 -10.88 0.68
CA ILE A 143 2.13 -12.13 0.08
C ILE A 143 2.64 -11.90 -1.37
N PRO A 144 3.40 -12.83 -1.96
CA PRO A 144 3.79 -12.77 -3.37
C PRO A 144 2.58 -12.68 -4.31
N PHE A 145 2.76 -12.04 -5.47
CA PHE A 145 1.63 -11.82 -6.40
C PHE A 145 1.16 -13.14 -7.03
N GLU A 146 2.06 -14.11 -7.19
CA GLU A 146 1.78 -15.45 -7.69
C GLU A 146 0.83 -16.20 -6.76
N GLU A 147 1.05 -16.08 -5.45
CA GLU A 147 0.18 -16.67 -4.43
C GLU A 147 -1.20 -16.01 -4.41
N MET A 148 -1.27 -14.68 -4.57
CA MET A 148 -2.55 -13.96 -4.70
C MET A 148 -3.32 -14.37 -5.95
N ALA A 149 -2.62 -14.51 -7.08
CA ALA A 149 -3.21 -14.93 -8.34
C ALA A 149 -3.78 -16.34 -8.23
N PHE A 150 -2.99 -17.25 -7.67
CA PHE A 150 -3.43 -18.62 -7.41
C PHE A 150 -4.63 -18.66 -6.47
N LEU A 151 -4.56 -17.96 -5.33
CA LEU A 151 -5.64 -17.87 -4.34
C LEU A 151 -6.95 -17.39 -4.97
N GLY A 152 -6.91 -16.28 -5.71
CA GLY A 152 -8.08 -15.70 -6.36
C GLY A 152 -8.71 -16.65 -7.38
N CYS A 153 -7.88 -17.24 -8.25
CA CYS A 153 -8.32 -18.22 -9.25
C CYS A 153 -8.88 -19.50 -8.61
N LEU A 154 -8.18 -20.05 -7.62
CA LEU A 154 -8.59 -21.24 -6.89
C LEU A 154 -9.94 -21.00 -6.21
N PHE A 155 -10.09 -19.90 -5.48
CA PHE A 155 -11.29 -19.63 -4.71
C PHE A 155 -12.50 -19.33 -5.60
N LYS A 156 -12.37 -18.43 -6.58
CA LYS A 156 -13.48 -18.03 -7.45
C LYS A 156 -13.80 -19.07 -8.51
N PHE A 157 -12.80 -19.50 -9.27
CA PHE A 157 -13.01 -20.32 -10.46
C PHE A 157 -12.93 -21.82 -10.16
N GLY A 158 -12.09 -22.23 -9.21
CA GLY A 158 -11.93 -23.63 -8.82
C GLY A 158 -12.97 -24.08 -7.79
N MET A 159 -13.05 -23.40 -6.65
CA MET A 159 -13.95 -23.73 -5.54
C MET A 159 -15.37 -23.24 -5.79
N GLY A 160 -15.54 -22.27 -6.70
CA GLY A 160 -16.85 -21.76 -7.12
C GLY A 160 -17.52 -20.92 -6.04
N PHE A 161 -16.73 -20.09 -5.33
CA PHE A 161 -17.23 -19.08 -4.39
C PHE A 161 -17.17 -17.69 -5.00
N LEU A 162 -18.05 -16.79 -4.56
CA LEU A 162 -18.11 -15.45 -5.14
C LEU A 162 -17.25 -14.41 -4.42
N HIS A 163 -17.31 -14.36 -3.09
CA HIS A 163 -16.86 -13.18 -2.36
C HIS A 163 -15.42 -13.26 -1.87
N CYS A 164 -14.60 -12.29 -2.24
CA CYS A 164 -13.29 -12.10 -1.66
C CYS A 164 -12.81 -10.66 -1.76
N ASP A 165 -12.00 -10.25 -0.78
CA ASP A 165 -11.39 -8.92 -0.78
C ASP A 165 -10.05 -8.93 -0.02
N ALA A 166 -9.35 -7.80 0.00
CA ALA A 166 -8.10 -7.62 0.71
C ALA A 166 -8.07 -6.29 1.49
N ASN A 167 -7.26 -6.25 2.55
CA ASN A 167 -7.06 -5.02 3.36
C ASN A 167 -6.49 -3.85 2.53
N THR A 168 -5.91 -4.13 1.35
CA THR A 168 -5.46 -3.13 0.39
C THR A 168 -6.58 -2.15 -0.01
N ARG A 169 -7.85 -2.57 0.04
CA ARG A 169 -9.01 -1.69 -0.16
C ARG A 169 -9.02 -0.51 0.81
N GLN A 170 -8.75 -0.77 2.09
CA GLN A 170 -8.76 0.24 3.15
C GLN A 170 -7.70 1.32 2.95
N CYS A 171 -6.67 0.99 2.17
CA CYS A 171 -5.51 1.82 1.91
C CYS A 171 -5.63 2.57 0.58
N MET A 172 -6.06 1.89 -0.49
CA MET A 172 -5.87 2.36 -1.87
C MET A 172 -7.15 2.58 -2.68
N ALA A 173 -8.34 2.17 -2.21
CA ALA A 173 -9.57 2.24 -3.00
C ALA A 173 -9.91 3.67 -3.47
N THR A 174 -9.57 4.67 -2.67
CA THR A 174 -9.69 6.09 -3.02
C THR A 174 -8.86 6.44 -4.25
N ALA A 175 -7.55 6.17 -4.22
CA ALA A 175 -6.66 6.47 -5.33
C ALA A 175 -7.05 5.71 -6.60
N VAL A 176 -7.41 4.43 -6.45
CA VAL A 176 -7.92 3.60 -7.56
C VAL A 176 -9.10 4.26 -8.25
N THR A 177 -10.13 4.61 -7.47
CA THR A 177 -11.37 5.14 -8.02
C THR A 177 -11.11 6.48 -8.69
N ALA A 178 -10.28 7.33 -8.09
CA ALA A 178 -9.87 8.60 -8.68
C ALA A 178 -9.13 8.39 -10.02
N TYR A 179 -8.13 7.51 -10.09
CA TYR A 179 -7.40 7.26 -11.32
C TYR A 179 -8.24 6.59 -12.40
N LYS A 180 -9.09 5.61 -12.05
CA LYS A 180 -10.00 5.01 -13.03
C LYS A 180 -10.98 6.03 -13.60
N GLN A 181 -11.56 6.89 -12.77
CA GLN A 181 -12.50 7.91 -13.23
C GLN A 181 -11.83 9.05 -14.01
N SER A 182 -10.57 9.38 -13.71
CA SER A 182 -9.86 10.48 -14.39
C SER A 182 -9.03 10.04 -15.60
N PHE A 183 -8.45 8.84 -15.58
CA PHE A 183 -7.49 8.35 -16.59
C PHE A 183 -7.91 7.02 -17.23
N GLY A 184 -8.96 6.35 -16.74
CA GLY A 184 -9.38 5.04 -17.23
C GLY A 184 -8.48 3.87 -16.79
N PHE A 185 -7.48 4.11 -15.92
CA PHE A 185 -6.53 3.08 -15.50
C PHE A 185 -6.18 3.16 -14.00
N ASP A 186 -5.93 2.01 -13.37
CA ASP A 186 -5.67 1.87 -11.94
C ASP A 186 -4.16 1.83 -11.62
N ALA A 187 -3.46 2.93 -11.90
CA ALA A 187 -2.06 3.09 -11.49
C ALA A 187 -1.65 4.57 -11.38
N PRO A 188 -0.72 4.88 -10.46
CA PRO A 188 -0.09 6.20 -10.44
C PRO A 188 0.75 6.41 -11.71
N PRO A 189 0.74 7.61 -12.30
CA PRO A 189 1.46 7.90 -13.55
C PRO A 189 2.97 8.15 -13.37
N ALA A 190 3.49 8.10 -12.14
CA ALA A 190 4.85 8.51 -11.80
C ALA A 190 5.80 7.37 -11.45
N THR A 191 7.07 7.75 -11.38
CA THR A 191 8.20 6.95 -10.94
C THR A 191 8.86 7.61 -9.72
N TYR A 192 9.72 6.89 -9.00
CA TYR A 192 10.46 7.51 -7.89
C TYR A 192 11.48 8.55 -8.34
N GLN A 193 11.86 8.55 -9.62
CA GLN A 193 12.73 9.59 -10.19
C GLN A 193 12.03 10.96 -10.20
N ASP A 194 10.70 11.01 -10.21
CA ASP A 194 9.97 12.28 -10.19
C ASP A 194 10.22 13.09 -8.89
N PHE A 195 10.54 12.43 -7.78
CA PHE A 195 11.02 13.12 -6.58
C PHE A 195 12.35 13.85 -6.78
N GLU A 196 13.23 13.31 -7.63
CA GLU A 196 14.54 13.89 -7.96
C GLU A 196 14.44 14.94 -9.08
N GLU A 197 13.26 15.10 -9.67
CA GLU A 197 13.04 15.95 -10.83
C GLU A 197 12.07 17.10 -10.59
N SER A 198 11.32 17.08 -9.49
CA SER A 198 10.37 18.15 -9.19
C SER A 198 11.08 19.47 -8.87
N ASP A 199 10.50 20.59 -9.29
CA ASP A 199 10.86 21.93 -8.79
C ASP A 199 10.06 22.28 -7.53
N VAL A 200 8.83 21.77 -7.42
CA VAL A 200 7.94 21.89 -6.25
C VAL A 200 7.36 20.52 -5.95
N ILE A 201 7.47 20.07 -4.70
CA ILE A 201 6.93 18.80 -4.22
C ILE A 201 5.86 19.12 -3.18
N VAL A 202 4.62 18.76 -3.48
CA VAL A 202 3.51 18.90 -2.54
C VAL A 202 3.20 17.52 -1.93
N LEU A 203 3.33 17.41 -0.61
CA LEU A 203 3.00 16.21 0.15
C LEU A 203 1.74 16.48 0.97
N ILE A 204 0.63 15.82 0.66
CA ILE A 204 -0.65 15.99 1.38
C ILE A 204 -1.04 14.72 2.15
N GLY A 205 -1.20 14.87 3.47
CA GLY A 205 -1.50 13.74 4.35
C GLY A 205 -0.50 12.59 4.19
N ALA A 206 0.80 12.92 4.12
CA ALA A 206 1.90 12.00 3.85
C ALA A 206 3.12 12.33 4.71
N ASN A 207 3.61 11.33 5.46
CA ASN A 207 4.80 11.43 6.32
C ASN A 207 5.89 10.47 5.83
N LEU A 208 6.62 10.87 4.79
CA LEU A 208 7.63 10.02 4.14
C LEU A 208 8.80 9.68 5.06
N CYS A 209 9.16 10.57 5.98
CA CYS A 209 10.26 10.35 6.93
C CYS A 209 10.07 9.07 7.75
N ILE A 210 8.81 8.71 8.06
CA ILE A 210 8.46 7.55 8.87
C ILE A 210 7.92 6.40 8.02
N ALA A 211 6.94 6.70 7.16
CA ALA A 211 6.20 5.68 6.42
C ALA A 211 7.03 5.09 5.27
N HIS A 212 7.75 5.95 4.52
CA HIS A 212 8.51 5.57 3.33
C HIS A 212 9.90 6.23 3.30
N PRO A 213 10.83 5.90 4.23
CA PRO A 213 12.07 6.65 4.40
C PRO A 213 12.98 6.69 3.16
N ILE A 214 12.90 5.67 2.30
CA ILE A 214 13.64 5.64 1.03
C ILE A 214 13.06 6.66 0.03
N LEU A 215 11.75 6.91 0.03
CA LEU A 215 11.17 7.98 -0.78
C LEU A 215 11.57 9.36 -0.25
N TRP A 216 11.62 9.54 1.07
CA TRP A 216 12.17 10.77 1.66
C TRP A 216 13.63 10.99 1.25
N GLN A 217 14.44 9.92 1.23
CA GLN A 217 15.81 10.01 0.72
C GLN A 217 15.85 10.47 -0.75
N ARG A 218 14.92 10.03 -1.60
CA ARG A 218 14.80 10.49 -3.00
C ARG A 218 14.54 11.99 -3.07
N VAL A 219 13.61 12.49 -2.25
CA VAL A 219 13.35 13.94 -2.13
C VAL A 219 14.64 14.69 -1.77
N MET A 220 15.40 14.21 -0.79
CA MET A 220 16.66 14.83 -0.36
C MET A 220 17.79 14.74 -1.39
N ARG A 221 17.71 13.82 -2.36
CA ARG A 221 18.67 13.67 -3.45
C ARG A 221 18.37 14.56 -4.66
N ASN A 222 17.23 15.25 -4.67
CA ASN A 222 16.83 16.09 -5.79
C ASN A 222 17.86 17.22 -6.03
N PRO A 223 18.58 17.22 -7.17
CA PRO A 223 19.59 18.24 -7.48
C PRO A 223 18.99 19.63 -7.77
N ARG A 224 17.68 19.71 -8.05
CA ARG A 224 16.95 20.95 -8.32
C ARG A 224 16.62 21.74 -7.06
N LYS A 225 16.90 21.20 -5.86
CA LYS A 225 16.61 21.82 -4.55
C LYS A 225 15.14 22.29 -4.48
N PRO A 226 14.20 21.34 -4.54
CA PRO A 226 12.78 21.64 -4.70
C PRO A 226 12.25 22.45 -3.51
N GLU A 227 11.21 23.24 -3.75
CA GLU A 227 10.35 23.71 -2.66
C GLU A 227 9.47 22.55 -2.19
N ILE A 228 9.65 22.13 -0.94
CA ILE A 228 8.88 21.07 -0.30
C ILE A 228 7.75 21.71 0.50
N ILE A 229 6.51 21.42 0.09
CA ILE A 229 5.30 21.89 0.74
C ILE A 229 4.59 20.68 1.36
N VAL A 230 4.32 20.73 2.66
CA VAL A 230 3.58 19.69 3.37
C VAL A 230 2.25 20.24 3.82
N ILE A 231 1.16 19.58 3.42
CA ILE A 231 -0.21 19.87 3.83
C ILE A 231 -0.65 18.75 4.79
N ASP A 232 -0.62 19.04 6.08
CA ASP A 232 -0.94 18.08 7.14
C ASP A 232 -1.41 18.83 8.39
N PRO A 233 -2.52 18.44 9.05
CA PRO A 233 -2.93 19.03 10.32
C PRO A 233 -1.87 18.85 11.42
N ARG A 234 -1.00 17.85 11.30
CA ARG A 234 0.07 17.55 12.27
C ARG A 234 1.41 18.09 11.77
N ALA A 235 2.20 18.59 12.71
CA ALA A 235 3.61 18.87 12.55
C ALA A 235 4.43 17.56 12.51
N THR A 236 4.27 16.77 11.45
CA THR A 236 5.01 15.51 11.24
C THR A 236 6.50 15.76 11.00
N GLU A 237 7.31 14.71 11.08
CA GLU A 237 8.75 14.78 10.79
C GLU A 237 9.02 15.28 9.37
N THR A 238 8.17 14.91 8.41
CA THR A 238 8.22 15.44 7.05
C THR A 238 7.83 16.92 7.00
N ALA A 239 6.80 17.35 7.74
CA ALA A 239 6.42 18.76 7.83
C ALA A 239 7.52 19.64 8.42
N GLN A 240 8.18 19.16 9.48
CA GLN A 240 9.29 19.87 10.14
C GLN A 240 10.54 19.99 9.25
N ALA A 241 10.70 19.09 8.28
CA ALA A 241 11.80 19.13 7.33
C ALA A 241 11.45 19.84 6.00
N ALA A 242 10.22 20.31 5.85
CA ALA A 242 9.72 20.98 4.65
C ALA A 242 10.10 22.47 4.62
N ASN A 243 10.07 23.07 3.44
CA ASN A 243 10.22 24.52 3.29
C ASN A 243 8.97 25.26 3.79
N ARG A 244 7.79 24.65 3.58
CA ARG A 244 6.50 25.21 3.97
C ARG A 244 5.61 24.12 4.56
N HIS A 245 5.07 24.36 5.75
CA HIS A 245 4.03 23.53 6.37
C HIS A 245 2.70 24.28 6.37
N VAL A 246 1.69 23.70 5.74
CA VAL A 246 0.31 24.18 5.70
C VAL A 246 -0.48 23.40 6.75
N VAL A 247 -0.74 24.03 7.89
CA VAL A 247 -1.48 23.42 9.02
C VAL A 247 -2.98 23.50 8.75
N LEU A 248 -3.47 22.54 8.00
CA LEU A 248 -4.85 22.49 7.54
C LEU A 248 -5.80 22.07 8.67
N LYS A 249 -7.00 22.66 8.77
CA LYS A 249 -8.09 22.09 9.59
C LYS A 249 -8.42 20.67 9.07
N PRO A 250 -8.62 19.66 9.95
CA PRO A 250 -9.02 18.34 9.49
C PRO A 250 -10.25 18.41 8.56
N LYS A 251 -10.16 17.76 7.38
CA LYS A 251 -11.19 17.79 6.33
C LYS A 251 -11.37 19.14 5.61
N GLY A 252 -10.44 20.08 5.80
CA GLY A 252 -10.34 21.29 4.98
C GLY A 252 -9.71 21.05 3.60
N ASP A 253 -9.32 19.81 3.29
CA ASP A 253 -8.44 19.47 2.16
C ASP A 253 -9.11 19.72 0.81
N LEU A 254 -10.36 19.27 0.65
CA LEU A 254 -11.12 19.53 -0.58
C LEU A 254 -11.38 21.04 -0.80
N ALA A 255 -11.71 21.75 0.29
CA ALA A 255 -11.93 23.20 0.25
C ALA A 255 -10.64 23.94 -0.17
N LEU A 256 -9.48 23.53 0.36
CA LEU A 256 -8.19 24.10 -0.03
C LEU A 256 -7.93 23.84 -1.52
N LEU A 257 -8.03 22.59 -1.98
CA LEU A 257 -7.71 22.24 -3.37
C LEU A 257 -8.62 22.98 -4.37
N TYR A 258 -9.90 23.15 -4.08
CA TYR A 258 -10.80 23.96 -4.91
C TYR A 258 -10.48 25.45 -4.84
N ALA A 259 -10.10 26.00 -3.67
CA ALA A 259 -9.64 27.39 -3.59
C ALA A 259 -8.34 27.62 -4.38
N LEU A 260 -7.42 26.65 -4.39
CA LEU A 260 -6.23 26.71 -5.24
C LEU A 260 -6.61 26.70 -6.72
N ALA A 261 -7.51 25.80 -7.13
CA ALA A 261 -7.98 25.71 -8.51
C ALA A 261 -8.69 27.01 -8.95
N HIS A 262 -9.54 27.59 -8.08
CA HIS A 262 -10.16 28.90 -8.28
C HIS A 262 -9.11 29.97 -8.57
N CYS A 263 -8.11 30.12 -7.69
CA CYS A 263 -7.03 31.10 -7.87
C CYS A 263 -6.26 30.89 -9.18
N ILE A 264 -5.97 29.64 -9.54
CA ILE A 264 -5.24 29.30 -10.77
C ILE A 264 -6.04 29.69 -12.02
N ALA A 265 -7.34 29.39 -12.03
CA ALA A 265 -8.23 29.76 -13.14
C ALA A 265 -8.41 31.28 -13.22
N ARG A 266 -8.71 31.94 -12.10
CA ARG A 266 -8.87 33.40 -11.99
C ARG A 266 -7.62 34.14 -12.47
N ASP A 267 -6.45 33.67 -12.09
CA ASP A 267 -5.16 34.29 -12.42
C ASP A 267 -4.66 33.90 -13.84
N GLY A 268 -5.41 33.10 -14.59
CA GLY A 268 -5.04 32.66 -15.94
C GLY A 268 -3.78 31.78 -16.01
N ARG A 269 -3.43 31.07 -14.92
CA ARG A 269 -2.25 30.18 -14.85
C ARG A 269 -2.57 28.78 -15.37
N LEU A 270 -3.16 28.73 -16.55
CA LEU A 270 -3.69 27.52 -17.17
C LEU A 270 -2.77 27.02 -18.29
N ASP A 271 -2.65 25.70 -18.42
CA ASP A 271 -2.02 25.05 -19.57
C ASP A 271 -3.11 24.66 -20.58
N HIS A 272 -3.30 25.50 -21.60
CA HIS A 272 -4.36 25.31 -22.59
C HIS A 272 -4.18 24.03 -23.44
N GLU A 273 -2.95 23.54 -23.62
CA GLU A 273 -2.70 22.29 -24.36
C GLU A 273 -3.12 21.06 -23.55
N SER A 274 -2.89 21.09 -22.23
CA SER A 274 -3.36 20.08 -21.30
C SER A 274 -4.89 20.10 -21.20
N ILE A 275 -5.49 21.28 -21.08
CA ILE A 275 -6.96 21.45 -21.02
C ILE A 275 -7.62 20.94 -22.31
N ALA A 276 -7.06 21.24 -23.48
CA ALA A 276 -7.59 20.77 -24.76
C ALA A 276 -7.56 19.24 -24.92
N ARG A 277 -6.80 18.52 -24.09
CA ARG A 277 -6.75 17.05 -24.01
C ARG A 277 -7.57 16.47 -22.85
N SER A 278 -8.33 17.31 -22.16
CA SER A 278 -9.21 16.95 -21.05
C SER A 278 -10.67 17.24 -21.40
N GLU A 279 -11.59 16.76 -20.57
CA GLU A 279 -13.03 17.01 -20.70
C GLU A 279 -13.57 17.69 -19.44
N GLY A 280 -14.67 18.45 -19.58
CA GLY A 280 -15.39 19.04 -18.45
C GLY A 280 -14.70 20.25 -17.78
N PHE A 281 -13.74 20.89 -18.44
CA PHE A 281 -13.02 22.03 -17.85
C PHE A 281 -13.93 23.25 -17.65
N GLU A 282 -14.79 23.55 -18.63
CA GLU A 282 -15.70 24.70 -18.58
C GLU A 282 -16.70 24.58 -17.42
N GLU A 283 -17.32 23.41 -17.25
CA GLU A 283 -18.23 23.14 -16.13
C GLU A 283 -17.48 23.18 -14.80
N PHE A 284 -16.25 22.67 -14.75
CA PHE A 284 -15.42 22.74 -13.55
C PHE A 284 -15.03 24.19 -13.21
N ALA A 285 -14.66 25.01 -14.20
CA ALA A 285 -14.32 26.41 -14.01
C ALA A 285 -15.52 27.23 -13.52
N GLU A 286 -16.73 26.94 -14.00
CA GLU A 286 -17.96 27.54 -13.47
C GLU A 286 -18.18 27.15 -12.01
N PHE A 287 -18.08 25.85 -11.69
CA PHE A 287 -18.20 25.33 -10.32
C PHE A 287 -17.20 25.98 -9.35
N LEU A 288 -15.97 26.24 -9.80
CA LEU A 288 -14.91 26.83 -8.97
C LEU A 288 -15.21 28.27 -8.52
N LYS A 289 -16.16 28.98 -9.14
CA LYS A 289 -16.51 30.36 -8.74
C LYS A 289 -17.00 30.46 -7.30
N ASP A 290 -17.59 29.39 -6.77
CA ASP A 290 -18.10 29.31 -5.38
C ASP A 290 -17.01 28.98 -4.33
N TYR A 291 -15.75 28.91 -4.76
CA TYR A 291 -14.61 28.50 -3.92
C TYR A 291 -13.54 29.58 -3.84
N SER A 292 -13.94 30.84 -3.64
CA SER A 292 -12.98 31.93 -3.44
C SER A 292 -12.10 31.68 -2.19
N PRO A 293 -10.87 32.24 -2.14
CA PRO A 293 -10.04 32.20 -0.93
C PRO A 293 -10.76 32.74 0.31
N GLU A 294 -11.55 33.80 0.15
CA GLU A 294 -12.32 34.45 1.22
C GLU A 294 -13.35 33.47 1.81
N ASP A 295 -14.08 32.75 0.96
CA ASP A 295 -15.10 31.80 1.38
C ASP A 295 -14.50 30.53 2.02
N MET A 296 -13.30 30.13 1.56
CA MET A 296 -12.66 28.89 2.00
C MET A 296 -11.67 29.08 3.17
N ALA A 297 -11.32 30.32 3.54
CA ALA A 297 -10.36 30.62 4.60
C ALA A 297 -10.70 29.93 5.93
N ASP A 298 -11.95 30.06 6.40
CA ASP A 298 -12.35 29.41 7.65
C ASP A 298 -12.36 27.88 7.55
N ARG A 299 -12.87 27.30 6.45
CA ARG A 299 -12.94 25.84 6.26
C ARG A 299 -11.55 25.19 6.21
N THR A 300 -10.59 25.87 5.61
CA THR A 300 -9.20 25.41 5.51
C THR A 300 -8.38 25.73 6.76
N GLY A 301 -8.78 26.76 7.51
CA GLY A 301 -7.98 27.34 8.58
C GLY A 301 -6.77 28.14 8.08
N GLN A 302 -6.73 28.48 6.79
CA GLN A 302 -5.67 29.28 6.18
C GLN A 302 -6.18 30.70 5.92
N THR A 303 -5.28 31.68 5.95
CA THR A 303 -5.57 33.03 5.49
C THR A 303 -5.70 33.08 3.97
N VAL A 304 -6.40 34.10 3.46
CA VAL A 304 -6.49 34.39 2.01
C VAL A 304 -5.09 34.47 1.38
N GLU A 305 -4.17 35.19 2.02
CA GLU A 305 -2.80 35.34 1.54
C GLU A 305 -2.05 34.01 1.45
N GLU A 306 -2.23 33.11 2.44
CA GLU A 306 -1.62 31.78 2.42
C GLU A 306 -2.18 30.92 1.28
N ILE A 307 -3.50 30.94 1.06
CA ILE A 307 -4.14 30.21 -0.05
C ILE A 307 -3.62 30.72 -1.39
N GLU A 308 -3.62 32.03 -1.62
CA GLU A 308 -3.14 32.61 -2.87
C GLU A 308 -1.63 32.39 -3.07
N SER A 309 -0.85 32.48 -2.00
CA SER A 309 0.59 32.18 -2.01
C SER A 309 0.85 30.73 -2.41
N LEU A 310 0.06 29.79 -1.88
CA LEU A 310 0.16 28.38 -2.25
C LEU A 310 -0.25 28.15 -3.69
N ALA A 311 -1.33 28.79 -4.15
CA ALA A 311 -1.77 28.72 -5.54
C ALA A 311 -0.68 29.19 -6.49
N ARG A 312 -0.01 30.31 -6.18
CA ARG A 312 1.16 30.81 -6.93
C ARG A 312 2.32 29.81 -6.97
N ALA A 313 2.64 29.18 -5.84
CA ALA A 313 3.76 28.23 -5.76
C ALA A 313 3.53 27.00 -6.65
N VAL A 314 2.32 26.43 -6.63
CA VAL A 314 1.98 25.19 -7.34
C VAL A 314 1.59 25.39 -8.81
N SER A 315 1.50 26.63 -9.29
CA SER A 315 1.10 26.96 -10.68
C SER A 315 2.09 27.89 -11.39
N ARG A 316 3.30 28.04 -10.86
CA ARG A 316 4.32 28.91 -11.45
C ARG A 316 4.68 28.41 -12.86
N PRO A 317 4.56 29.25 -13.92
CA PRO A 317 4.87 28.82 -15.28
C PRO A 317 6.28 28.25 -15.43
N GLY A 318 6.39 27.13 -16.13
CA GLY A 318 7.67 26.44 -16.40
C GLY A 318 8.24 25.63 -15.24
N LYS A 319 7.56 25.55 -14.09
CA LYS A 319 7.97 24.72 -12.95
C LYS A 319 7.33 23.34 -13.00
N ARG A 320 8.12 22.32 -12.64
CA ARG A 320 7.64 20.94 -12.48
C ARG A 320 7.05 20.77 -11.09
N VAL A 321 5.75 20.54 -11.01
CA VAL A 321 5.04 20.39 -9.74
C VAL A 321 4.51 18.96 -9.65
N SER A 322 4.90 18.25 -8.59
CA SER A 322 4.38 16.93 -8.30
C SER A 322 3.58 16.94 -6.99
N TRP A 323 2.44 16.26 -7.02
CA TRP A 323 1.55 16.10 -5.88
C TRP A 323 1.63 14.66 -5.40
N TRP A 324 1.86 14.46 -4.11
CA TRP A 324 1.96 13.13 -3.52
C TRP A 324 1.07 13.00 -2.30
N TRP A 325 0.31 11.91 -2.22
CA TRP A 325 -0.59 11.66 -1.10
C TRP A 325 -0.50 10.25 -0.56
N THR A 326 -0.93 10.08 0.69
CA THR A 326 -1.11 8.76 1.33
C THR A 326 -2.45 8.69 2.08
N MET A 327 -2.44 8.10 3.28
CA MET A 327 -3.63 7.74 4.04
C MET A 327 -4.41 8.95 4.56
N GLY A 328 -3.76 10.11 4.75
CA GLY A 328 -4.47 11.33 5.14
C GLY A 328 -5.52 11.76 4.11
N VAL A 329 -5.31 11.41 2.83
CA VAL A 329 -6.29 11.58 1.75
C VAL A 329 -7.13 10.32 1.57
N ASN A 330 -6.49 9.15 1.47
CA ASN A 330 -7.20 7.93 1.09
C ASN A 330 -8.24 7.47 2.13
N GLN A 331 -7.99 7.69 3.42
CA GLN A 331 -8.89 7.29 4.51
C GLN A 331 -9.84 8.44 4.87
N SER A 332 -10.69 8.80 3.91
CA SER A 332 -11.65 9.89 4.03
C SER A 332 -12.94 9.54 3.30
N TYR A 333 -14.08 9.99 3.84
CA TYR A 333 -15.39 9.83 3.17
C TYR A 333 -15.46 10.59 1.83
N GLU A 334 -14.69 11.67 1.70
CA GLU A 334 -14.52 12.46 0.46
C GLU A 334 -13.21 12.14 -0.28
N GLY A 335 -12.49 11.08 0.08
CA GLY A 335 -11.13 10.83 -0.40
C GLY A 335 -11.00 10.83 -1.93
N VAL A 336 -11.97 10.24 -2.63
CA VAL A 336 -11.98 10.19 -4.11
C VAL A 336 -11.99 11.59 -4.71
N ARG A 337 -12.81 12.49 -4.16
CA ARG A 337 -12.91 13.88 -4.63
C ARG A 337 -11.66 14.69 -4.32
N VAL A 338 -11.04 14.47 -3.16
CA VAL A 338 -9.74 15.09 -2.81
C VAL A 338 -8.64 14.66 -3.78
N ALA A 339 -8.55 13.35 -4.08
CA ALA A 339 -7.60 12.84 -5.07
C ALA A 339 -7.86 13.39 -6.47
N GLN A 340 -9.12 13.45 -6.90
CA GLN A 340 -9.51 14.06 -8.17
C GLN A 340 -9.20 15.55 -8.23
N ALA A 341 -9.36 16.30 -7.14
CA ALA A 341 -9.02 17.71 -7.11
C ALA A 341 -7.51 17.93 -7.33
N MET A 342 -6.63 17.07 -6.78
CA MET A 342 -5.19 17.10 -7.11
C MET A 342 -4.91 16.75 -8.57
N ILE A 343 -5.61 15.74 -9.11
CA ILE A 343 -5.52 15.39 -10.54
C ILE A 343 -5.92 16.58 -11.41
N ASN A 344 -7.02 17.25 -11.09
CA ASN A 344 -7.50 18.42 -11.80
C ASN A 344 -6.49 19.57 -11.75
N LEU A 345 -5.87 19.84 -10.59
CA LEU A 345 -4.79 20.83 -10.48
C LEU A 345 -3.62 20.50 -11.42
N CYS A 346 -3.21 19.23 -11.49
CA CYS A 346 -2.17 18.79 -12.43
C CYS A 346 -2.58 18.98 -13.89
N LEU A 347 -3.83 18.66 -14.25
CA LEU A 347 -4.36 18.84 -15.60
C LEU A 347 -4.46 20.32 -15.98
N MET A 348 -4.99 21.17 -15.09
CA MET A 348 -5.13 22.61 -15.30
C MET A 348 -3.79 23.31 -15.50
N THR A 349 -2.74 22.82 -14.86
CA THR A 349 -1.39 23.43 -14.89
C THR A 349 -0.41 22.72 -15.81
N GLY A 350 -0.85 21.67 -16.53
CA GLY A 350 0.02 20.90 -17.45
C GLY A 350 1.13 20.11 -16.75
N ASN A 351 0.97 19.85 -15.45
CA ASN A 351 1.88 19.08 -14.60
C ASN A 351 1.53 17.58 -14.61
N ILE A 352 1.47 17.00 -15.81
CA ILE A 352 1.25 15.57 -16.03
C ILE A 352 2.00 15.09 -17.28
N GLY A 353 2.44 13.83 -17.28
CA GLY A 353 3.12 13.20 -18.42
C GLY A 353 4.53 13.73 -18.68
N LYS A 354 5.12 14.46 -17.72
CA LYS A 354 6.46 15.06 -17.80
C LYS A 354 7.27 14.67 -16.56
N PRO A 355 8.60 14.44 -16.65
CA PRO A 355 9.43 14.18 -15.49
C PRO A 355 9.32 15.26 -14.41
N GLY A 356 9.23 14.85 -13.15
CA GLY A 356 9.08 15.73 -11.99
C GLY A 356 7.66 16.26 -11.76
N THR A 357 6.65 15.69 -12.41
CA THR A 357 5.26 16.15 -12.31
C THR A 357 4.31 15.02 -11.91
N GLY A 358 3.03 15.34 -11.79
CA GLY A 358 1.96 14.34 -11.73
C GLY A 358 1.27 14.24 -10.37
N PRO A 359 0.03 13.70 -10.36
CA PRO A 359 -0.72 13.37 -9.16
C PRO A 359 -0.43 11.92 -8.73
N ASN A 360 0.30 11.73 -7.63
CA ASN A 360 0.95 10.48 -7.28
C ASN A 360 0.51 9.92 -5.92
N SER A 361 -0.29 8.86 -5.92
CA SER A 361 -0.59 8.10 -4.70
C SER A 361 0.61 7.25 -4.30
N ILE A 362 1.01 7.32 -3.03
CA ILE A 362 2.04 6.45 -2.47
C ILE A 362 1.37 5.29 -1.75
N THR A 363 1.70 4.07 -2.19
CA THR A 363 1.09 2.84 -1.71
C THR A 363 1.62 2.40 -0.34
N GLY A 364 0.76 1.77 0.47
CA GLY A 364 1.11 1.28 1.81
C GLY A 364 1.94 0.00 1.83
N GLN A 365 1.28 -1.16 1.65
CA GLN A 365 1.90 -2.49 1.78
C GLN A 365 2.72 -2.89 0.55
N CYS A 366 3.76 -3.71 0.76
CA CYS A 366 4.77 -4.11 -0.23
C CYS A 366 4.21 -4.58 -1.58
N ASN A 367 3.10 -5.30 -1.59
CA ASN A 367 2.49 -5.87 -2.79
C ASN A 367 1.00 -5.53 -2.94
N ALA A 368 0.58 -4.37 -2.42
CA ALA A 368 -0.80 -3.93 -2.57
C ALA A 368 -1.21 -3.78 -4.04
N MET A 369 -0.32 -3.33 -4.93
CA MET A 369 -0.61 -3.26 -6.38
C MET A 369 -0.77 -4.65 -7.01
N GLY A 370 0.02 -5.64 -6.58
CA GLY A 370 -0.14 -7.02 -7.01
C GLY A 370 -1.51 -7.59 -6.62
N SER A 371 -1.97 -7.31 -5.40
CA SER A 371 -3.32 -7.65 -4.95
C SER A 371 -4.38 -7.06 -5.89
N ARG A 372 -4.29 -5.77 -6.23
CA ARG A 372 -5.26 -5.10 -7.10
C ARG A 372 -5.33 -5.73 -8.51
N LEU A 373 -4.18 -6.04 -9.09
CA LEU A 373 -4.11 -6.51 -10.48
C LEU A 373 -4.37 -8.01 -10.62
N PHE A 374 -4.00 -8.83 -9.63
CA PHE A 374 -3.91 -10.27 -9.83
C PHE A 374 -4.78 -11.11 -8.88
N SER A 375 -5.28 -10.57 -7.77
CA SER A 375 -5.99 -11.36 -6.75
C SER A 375 -7.43 -11.79 -7.10
N ASN A 376 -7.96 -11.37 -8.26
CA ASN A 376 -9.37 -11.53 -8.63
C ASN A 376 -10.38 -10.97 -7.61
N THR A 377 -9.98 -10.06 -6.72
CA THR A 377 -10.90 -9.50 -5.69
C THR A 377 -11.84 -8.46 -6.29
N THR A 378 -11.30 -7.39 -6.86
CA THR A 378 -12.08 -6.25 -7.39
C THR A 378 -12.14 -6.16 -8.90
N SER A 379 -11.30 -6.93 -9.57
CA SER A 379 -11.19 -7.05 -11.01
C SER A 379 -10.60 -8.41 -11.31
N LEU A 380 -10.91 -8.95 -12.47
CA LEU A 380 -10.22 -10.12 -13.00
C LEU A 380 -8.72 -9.83 -13.19
N VAL A 381 -7.93 -10.90 -13.27
CA VAL A 381 -6.49 -10.86 -13.55
C VAL A 381 -6.15 -9.83 -14.63
N GLY A 382 -5.19 -8.95 -14.34
CA GLY A 382 -4.76 -7.87 -15.23
C GLY A 382 -5.66 -6.64 -15.24
N GLY A 383 -6.57 -6.50 -14.25
CA GLY A 383 -7.45 -5.34 -14.13
C GLY A 383 -8.71 -5.39 -15.01
N HIS A 384 -9.02 -6.55 -15.58
CA HIS A 384 -10.20 -6.73 -16.43
C HIS A 384 -11.50 -6.73 -15.60
N ASP A 385 -12.60 -6.32 -16.21
CA ASP A 385 -13.90 -6.21 -15.56
C ASP A 385 -14.65 -7.55 -15.55
N PHE A 386 -15.19 -7.93 -14.39
CA PHE A 386 -16.06 -9.11 -14.25
C PHE A 386 -17.35 -8.98 -15.07
N ALA A 387 -17.91 -7.78 -15.21
CA ALA A 387 -19.19 -7.56 -15.89
C ALA A 387 -19.07 -7.67 -17.42
N ASP A 388 -17.88 -7.42 -17.97
CA ASP A 388 -17.63 -7.45 -19.41
C ASP A 388 -17.36 -8.88 -19.90
N ALA A 389 -18.17 -9.36 -20.85
CA ALA A 389 -18.04 -10.71 -21.42
C ALA A 389 -16.70 -10.91 -22.17
N THR A 390 -16.24 -9.90 -22.90
CA THR A 390 -14.99 -9.96 -23.67
C THR A 390 -13.78 -10.07 -22.76
N HIS A 391 -13.84 -9.40 -21.61
CA HIS A 391 -12.86 -9.50 -20.54
C HIS A 391 -12.82 -10.91 -19.93
N ARG A 392 -13.99 -11.49 -19.62
CA ARG A 392 -14.07 -12.87 -19.11
C ARG A 392 -13.52 -13.88 -20.12
N GLU A 393 -13.87 -13.76 -21.40
CA GLU A 393 -13.36 -14.64 -22.47
C GLU A 393 -11.84 -14.57 -22.59
N LYS A 394 -11.26 -13.36 -22.54
CA LYS A 394 -9.82 -13.17 -22.59
C LYS A 394 -9.10 -13.83 -21.40
N VAL A 395 -9.62 -13.65 -20.20
CA VAL A 395 -9.06 -14.25 -18.98
C VAL A 395 -9.22 -15.77 -18.99
N SER A 396 -10.39 -16.27 -19.43
CA SER A 396 -10.66 -17.69 -19.64
C SER A 396 -9.63 -18.32 -20.57
N ALA A 397 -9.41 -17.74 -21.75
CA ALA A 397 -8.43 -18.22 -22.72
C ALA A 397 -6.99 -18.18 -22.16
N GLY A 398 -6.62 -17.12 -21.43
CA GLY A 398 -5.29 -16.97 -20.85
C GLY A 398 -4.99 -17.95 -19.72
N LEU A 399 -6.00 -18.34 -18.95
CA LEU A 399 -5.85 -19.27 -17.81
C LEU A 399 -6.18 -20.73 -18.15
N GLY A 400 -6.79 -20.99 -19.32
CA GLY A 400 -7.30 -22.32 -19.67
C GLY A 400 -8.47 -22.77 -18.77
N ILE A 401 -9.24 -21.81 -18.23
CA ILE A 401 -10.38 -22.06 -17.35
C ILE A 401 -11.66 -21.82 -18.15
N PRO A 402 -12.67 -22.72 -18.09
CA PRO A 402 -13.95 -22.51 -18.77
C PRO A 402 -14.62 -21.20 -18.33
N VAL A 403 -15.14 -20.43 -19.28
CA VAL A 403 -15.70 -19.09 -19.01
C VAL A 403 -16.90 -19.13 -18.05
N GLU A 404 -17.64 -20.24 -18.02
CA GLU A 404 -18.75 -20.50 -17.10
C GLU A 404 -18.32 -20.59 -15.63
N ASN A 405 -17.03 -20.83 -15.37
CA ASN A 405 -16.47 -20.83 -14.02
C ASN A 405 -16.04 -19.42 -13.57
N ILE A 406 -16.04 -18.43 -14.47
CA ILE A 406 -15.69 -17.05 -14.17
C ILE A 406 -16.98 -16.28 -13.87
N PRO A 407 -17.15 -15.73 -12.64
CA PRO A 407 -18.34 -14.95 -12.30
C PRO A 407 -18.54 -13.76 -13.23
N SER A 408 -19.80 -13.41 -13.51
CA SER A 408 -20.17 -12.21 -14.27
C SER A 408 -20.40 -10.99 -13.37
N GLU A 409 -20.14 -11.11 -12.07
CA GLU A 409 -20.37 -10.07 -11.08
C GLU A 409 -19.17 -9.91 -10.13
N SER A 410 -19.07 -8.74 -9.53
CA SER A 410 -18.01 -8.40 -8.58
C SER A 410 -18.27 -8.97 -7.19
N SER A 411 -17.21 -9.14 -6.41
CA SER A 411 -17.34 -9.44 -4.98
C SER A 411 -17.96 -8.25 -4.22
N LEU A 412 -18.62 -8.55 -3.10
CA LEU A 412 -18.81 -7.59 -2.02
C LEU A 412 -17.48 -6.97 -1.60
N ALA A 413 -17.51 -5.70 -1.21
CA ALA A 413 -16.38 -5.02 -0.61
C ALA A 413 -16.07 -5.56 0.80
N TYR A 414 -14.85 -5.33 1.30
CA TYR A 414 -14.36 -5.82 2.58
C TYR A 414 -15.33 -5.56 3.75
N ASP A 415 -15.84 -4.34 3.88
CA ASP A 415 -16.82 -3.95 4.90
C ASP A 415 -18.19 -4.63 4.71
N GLN A 416 -18.58 -4.86 3.46
CA GLN A 416 -19.81 -5.55 3.10
C GLN A 416 -19.70 -7.06 3.37
N ILE A 417 -18.53 -7.66 3.17
CA ILE A 417 -18.24 -9.06 3.56
C ILE A 417 -18.40 -9.22 5.07
N LEU A 418 -17.79 -8.32 5.86
CA LEU A 418 -17.94 -8.36 7.32
C LEU A 418 -19.40 -8.18 7.74
N SER A 419 -20.13 -7.25 7.13
CA SER A 419 -21.55 -7.02 7.43
C SER A 419 -22.42 -8.22 7.02
N ALA A 420 -22.15 -8.84 5.87
CA ALA A 420 -22.84 -10.05 5.42
C ALA A 420 -22.57 -11.26 6.34
N ALA A 421 -21.38 -11.37 6.93
CA ALA A 421 -21.09 -12.36 7.95
C ALA A 421 -21.89 -12.10 9.24
N GLU A 422 -22.09 -10.84 9.63
CA GLU A 422 -22.90 -10.50 10.80
C GLU A 422 -24.39 -10.75 10.64
N GLU A 423 -24.88 -10.54 9.42
CA GLU A 423 -26.24 -10.88 8.99
C GLU A 423 -26.43 -12.39 8.80
N GLY A 424 -25.35 -13.18 8.92
CA GLY A 424 -25.37 -14.62 8.75
C GLY A 424 -25.56 -15.08 7.31
N LYS A 425 -25.32 -14.22 6.32
CA LYS A 425 -25.27 -14.60 4.89
C LYS A 425 -23.96 -15.32 4.57
N ILE A 426 -22.85 -14.82 5.09
CA ILE A 426 -21.55 -15.50 5.06
C ILE A 426 -21.41 -16.37 6.31
N LYS A 427 -21.20 -17.66 6.11
CA LYS A 427 -21.06 -18.69 7.13
C LYS A 427 -19.61 -19.12 7.34
N GLY A 428 -18.81 -19.09 6.27
CA GLY A 428 -17.38 -19.41 6.31
C GLY A 428 -16.52 -18.19 6.03
N LEU A 429 -15.44 -18.01 6.78
CA LEU A 429 -14.46 -16.96 6.52
C LEU A 429 -13.05 -17.53 6.47
N TRP A 430 -12.27 -17.15 5.47
CA TRP A 430 -10.85 -17.48 5.36
C TRP A 430 -10.01 -16.19 5.42
N ILE A 431 -9.28 -16.01 6.52
CA ILE A 431 -8.42 -14.85 6.75
C ILE A 431 -6.98 -15.24 6.40
N ILE A 432 -6.32 -14.48 5.53
CA ILE A 432 -5.01 -14.83 4.97
C ILE A 432 -4.05 -13.65 5.11
N ALA A 433 -2.99 -13.85 5.91
CA ALA A 433 -1.89 -12.91 6.12
C ALA A 433 -2.36 -11.47 6.42
N THR A 434 -3.42 -11.37 7.20
CA THR A 434 -4.08 -10.11 7.59
C THR A 434 -4.78 -10.31 8.92
N ASN A 435 -4.81 -9.26 9.75
CA ASN A 435 -5.42 -9.31 11.07
C ASN A 435 -6.50 -8.24 11.21
N PRO A 436 -7.74 -8.48 10.74
CA PRO A 436 -8.82 -7.52 10.89
C PRO A 436 -9.18 -7.27 12.36
N PHE A 437 -9.00 -8.26 13.25
CA PHE A 437 -9.28 -8.09 14.69
C PHE A 437 -8.44 -6.97 15.32
N HIS A 438 -7.25 -6.74 14.80
CA HIS A 438 -6.38 -5.63 15.21
C HIS A 438 -6.54 -4.38 14.32
N SER A 439 -6.63 -4.56 13.00
CA SER A 439 -6.49 -3.47 12.02
C SER A 439 -7.81 -2.86 11.55
N TRP A 440 -8.95 -3.50 11.82
CA TRP A 440 -10.26 -2.99 11.45
C TRP A 440 -10.85 -2.08 12.53
N ILE A 441 -11.66 -1.12 12.11
CA ILE A 441 -12.38 -0.24 13.04
C ILE A 441 -13.41 -1.03 13.85
N GLY A 442 -13.52 -0.72 15.15
CA GLY A 442 -14.49 -1.35 16.04
C GLY A 442 -14.17 -2.83 16.31
N SER A 443 -12.95 -3.14 16.77
CA SER A 443 -12.45 -4.50 17.01
C SER A 443 -13.41 -5.43 17.79
N GLY A 444 -14.13 -4.93 18.78
CA GLY A 444 -15.13 -5.73 19.53
C GLY A 444 -16.26 -6.30 18.65
N ARG A 445 -16.53 -5.68 17.51
CA ARG A 445 -17.46 -6.18 16.48
C ARG A 445 -17.00 -7.51 15.89
N LEU A 446 -15.70 -7.67 15.69
CA LEU A 446 -15.12 -8.87 15.05
C LEU A 446 -15.07 -10.07 16.00
N GLU A 447 -14.90 -9.84 17.30
CA GLU A 447 -15.02 -10.89 18.31
C GLU A 447 -16.42 -11.51 18.30
N ALA A 448 -17.45 -10.66 18.30
CA ALA A 448 -18.83 -11.10 18.18
C ALA A 448 -19.14 -11.78 16.82
N LEU A 449 -18.47 -11.36 15.75
CA LEU A 449 -18.60 -11.97 14.43
C LEU A 449 -18.08 -13.40 14.41
N ARG A 450 -16.97 -13.69 15.10
CA ARG A 450 -16.39 -15.04 15.16
C ARG A 450 -17.41 -16.08 15.63
N GLU A 451 -18.23 -15.75 16.61
CA GLU A 451 -19.24 -16.64 17.19
C GLU A 451 -20.45 -16.88 16.25
N LYS A 452 -20.57 -16.12 15.17
CA LYS A 452 -21.63 -16.26 14.15
C LYS A 452 -21.23 -17.10 12.95
N LEU A 453 -19.93 -17.35 12.77
CA LEU A 453 -19.41 -18.14 11.65
C LEU A 453 -19.52 -19.63 11.97
N ASP A 454 -19.92 -20.42 10.99
CA ASP A 454 -19.92 -21.88 11.07
C ASP A 454 -18.48 -22.42 11.02
N PHE A 455 -17.59 -21.71 10.31
CA PHE A 455 -16.17 -22.09 10.20
C PHE A 455 -15.28 -20.89 9.87
N LEU A 456 -14.22 -20.70 10.66
CA LEU A 456 -13.19 -19.68 10.46
C LEU A 456 -11.84 -20.35 10.24
N VAL A 457 -11.14 -19.93 9.19
CA VAL A 457 -9.80 -20.40 8.84
C VAL A 457 -8.86 -19.21 8.89
N VAL A 458 -7.74 -19.35 9.59
CA VAL A 458 -6.67 -18.34 9.62
C VAL A 458 -5.42 -18.97 9.03
N GLN A 459 -4.87 -18.33 8.00
CA GLN A 459 -3.58 -18.67 7.41
C GLN A 459 -2.65 -17.49 7.62
N ASP A 460 -1.76 -17.59 8.60
CA ASP A 460 -0.79 -16.56 8.93
C ASP A 460 0.56 -17.18 9.34
N MET A 461 1.60 -16.38 9.39
CA MET A 461 2.93 -16.79 9.86
C MET A 461 3.04 -16.80 11.38
N TYR A 462 2.09 -16.19 12.09
CA TYR A 462 2.08 -16.03 13.55
C TYR A 462 0.72 -16.45 14.14
N ARG A 463 0.68 -16.77 15.43
CA ARG A 463 -0.52 -17.31 16.10
C ARG A 463 -1.56 -16.25 16.47
#